data_AF-A0A355U220-F1
#
_entry.id   AF-A0A355U220-F1
#
_cell.length_a   1.000
_cell.length_b   1.000
_cell.length_c   1.000
_cell.angle_alpha   90.00
_cell.angle_beta   90.00
_cell.angle_gamma   90.00
#
_symmetry.space_group_name_H-M   'P 1'
#
loop_
_entity.id
_entity.type
_entity.pdbx_description
1 polymer ?
#
loop_
_entity_poly.entity_id
_entity_poly.type
_entity_poly.pdbx_seq_one_letter_code
_entity_poly.pdbx_strand_id
1 'polypeptide(L)'
;DKNDSSFKERLASLKNGFKGSSLLRSGTKSTGEKENYLDFAITSKGYQFVTYADADIGLAKRDQIVNKSLYTRYIANAVIEELGLDNQIHRTYITDSQGTYFTWDALNLKNPFASLDVDDFVFNKERNCYSLDLSDQSNKKKLIYSALANVFSGQIGYEPSEADFFLDGEKGLQYEIVMKDYSSSYGVVSTSLKGEITETGKDVVELPVKIQGEEDELWEDAFKKYAGNNYKAEITLSSKKITAEVYSSAIHYDEYDASGNKTGSYGYYQKDDEHVQGLTMIGGTSYVDASPIEGSMVGFLPSFTLSSKFFVKSDKSDDTKAVYEFNEAYRDKVANTTTAYSLLRNGGLGKLRVTITSDELLIENDLGDSGVNAYRYYDADEVTDFISGIKTSSDSLTWSELLSNQPEDLKKLYENTISKKALDLLPIPGGSYSYANLSFNSKRNLAMVTFSLEDYQEGETFMENYTKKLVEKGFAQEEKEEGTDILFTKDVTIDGENKKIGIEVKLAASYFQSPKIVCYFTESAK
;
A
#
# COMPACT_ATOMS: atom_id res chain seq x y z
N ASP A 1 -36.07 -30.59 27.30
CA ASP A 1 -37.46 -30.30 26.85
C ASP A 1 -37.90 -28.84 26.83
N LYS A 2 -37.57 -27.95 27.78
CA LYS A 2 -37.72 -26.48 27.57
C LYS A 2 -36.48 -25.84 26.91
N ASN A 3 -35.28 -26.28 27.31
CA ASN A 3 -34.02 -25.79 26.76
C ASN A 3 -33.84 -26.16 25.28
N ASP A 4 -34.30 -27.35 24.87
CA ASP A 4 -34.21 -27.87 23.49
C ASP A 4 -35.09 -27.05 22.53
N SER A 5 -36.29 -26.64 22.99
CA SER A 5 -37.17 -25.76 22.20
C SER A 5 -36.54 -24.38 22.00
N SER A 6 -35.95 -23.81 23.04
CA SER A 6 -35.28 -22.50 22.98
C SER A 6 -34.03 -22.54 22.09
N PHE A 7 -33.23 -23.61 22.16
CA PHE A 7 -32.08 -23.79 21.27
C PHE A 7 -32.51 -23.93 19.81
N LYS A 8 -33.57 -24.71 19.55
CA LYS A 8 -34.11 -24.90 18.19
C LYS A 8 -34.60 -23.59 17.58
N GLU A 9 -35.30 -22.76 18.35
CA GLU A 9 -35.74 -21.43 17.92
C GLU A 9 -34.55 -20.51 17.62
N ARG A 10 -33.53 -20.52 18.48
CA ARG A 10 -32.30 -19.75 18.27
C ARG A 10 -31.54 -20.21 17.02
N LEU A 11 -31.39 -21.52 16.83
CA LEU A 11 -30.76 -22.08 15.63
C LEU A 11 -31.50 -21.66 14.37
N ALA A 12 -32.84 -21.69 14.40
CA ALA A 12 -33.65 -21.22 13.26
C ALA A 12 -33.45 -19.74 12.95
N SER A 13 -33.24 -18.88 13.96
CA SER A 13 -32.96 -17.45 13.73
C SER A 13 -31.56 -17.22 13.14
N LEU A 14 -30.55 -17.97 13.60
CA LEU A 14 -29.18 -17.92 13.08
C LEU A 14 -29.09 -18.27 11.59
N LYS A 15 -29.97 -19.15 11.08
CA LYS A 15 -30.00 -19.53 9.65
C LYS A 15 -30.20 -18.36 8.69
N ASN A 16 -30.88 -17.30 9.14
CA ASN A 16 -31.12 -16.11 8.30
C ASN A 16 -29.95 -15.12 8.30
N GLY A 17 -29.00 -15.27 9.22
CA GLY A 17 -27.89 -14.37 9.44
C GLY A 17 -27.76 -13.99 10.91
N PHE A 18 -26.55 -13.62 11.32
CA PHE A 18 -26.26 -13.22 12.68
C PHE A 18 -25.09 -12.24 12.75
N LYS A 19 -25.05 -11.47 13.83
CA LYS A 19 -23.96 -10.57 14.18
C LYS A 19 -23.55 -10.83 15.62
N GLY A 20 -22.25 -10.76 15.85
CA GLY A 20 -21.68 -11.06 17.15
C GLY A 20 -20.27 -10.50 17.28
N SER A 21 -19.70 -10.84 18.43
CA SER A 21 -18.36 -10.43 18.79
C SER A 21 -17.61 -11.56 19.47
N SER A 22 -16.30 -11.62 19.23
CA SER A 22 -15.37 -12.56 19.84
C SER A 22 -14.26 -11.83 20.58
N LEU A 23 -13.76 -12.43 21.65
CA LEU A 23 -12.38 -12.29 22.09
C LEU A 23 -11.61 -13.50 21.52
N LEU A 24 -10.70 -13.23 20.58
CA LEU A 24 -9.78 -14.21 20.02
C LEU A 24 -8.52 -14.24 20.88
N ARG A 25 -8.09 -15.43 21.26
CA ARG A 25 -6.80 -15.69 21.89
C ARG A 25 -5.97 -16.56 20.98
N SER A 26 -4.79 -16.08 20.59
CA SER A 26 -3.91 -16.79 19.67
C SER A 26 -2.44 -16.49 19.94
N GLY A 27 -1.57 -17.47 19.67
CA GLY A 27 -0.13 -17.31 19.73
C GLY A 27 0.61 -18.64 19.82
N THR A 28 1.94 -18.57 19.86
CA THR A 28 2.75 -19.79 20.05
C THR A 28 2.86 -20.09 21.54
N LYS A 29 2.78 -21.37 21.92
CA LYS A 29 2.96 -21.80 23.31
C LYS A 29 4.34 -21.41 23.89
N SER A 30 5.34 -21.20 23.03
CA SER A 30 6.71 -20.86 23.40
C SER A 30 6.97 -19.36 23.57
N THR A 31 6.28 -18.50 22.82
CA THR A 31 6.52 -17.04 22.82
C THR A 31 5.41 -16.25 23.52
N GLY A 32 4.35 -16.91 23.94
CA GLY A 32 3.20 -16.30 24.58
C GLY A 32 2.02 -16.12 23.61
N GLU A 33 0.83 -16.03 24.21
CA GLU A 33 -0.43 -15.80 23.52
C GLU A 33 -0.87 -14.35 23.73
N LYS A 34 -1.57 -13.81 22.74
CA LYS A 34 -2.20 -12.50 22.78
C LYS A 34 -3.70 -12.63 22.63
N GLU A 35 -4.39 -11.56 22.98
CA GLU A 35 -5.82 -11.41 22.80
C GLU A 35 -6.14 -10.24 21.88
N ASN A 36 -7.18 -10.38 21.07
CA ASN A 36 -7.77 -9.28 20.31
C ASN A 36 -9.28 -9.46 20.18
N TYR A 37 -10.01 -8.35 20.14
CA TYR A 37 -11.43 -8.39 19.83
C TYR A 37 -11.66 -8.56 18.34
N LEU A 38 -12.75 -9.22 18.00
CA LEU A 38 -13.28 -9.39 16.65
C LEU A 38 -14.76 -9.06 16.65
N ASP A 39 -15.25 -8.39 15.62
CA ASP A 39 -16.68 -8.26 15.35
C ASP A 39 -17.00 -8.85 13.98
N PHE A 40 -18.11 -9.58 13.89
CA PHE A 40 -18.51 -10.22 12.66
C PHE A 40 -20.01 -10.10 12.45
N ALA A 41 -20.41 -10.08 11.19
CA ALA A 41 -21.80 -10.22 10.78
C ALA A 41 -21.87 -11.04 9.50
N ILE A 42 -22.88 -11.88 9.38
CA ILE A 42 -23.05 -12.75 8.21
C ILE A 42 -24.52 -12.87 7.81
N THR A 43 -24.75 -12.85 6.51
CA THR A 43 -26.05 -13.15 5.87
C THR A 43 -25.80 -13.97 4.60
N SER A 44 -26.85 -14.30 3.86
CA SER A 44 -26.70 -14.86 2.51
C SER A 44 -26.14 -13.87 1.49
N LYS A 45 -26.11 -12.57 1.80
CA LYS A 45 -25.68 -11.50 0.88
C LYS A 45 -24.21 -11.13 1.06
N GLY A 46 -23.66 -11.32 2.26
CA GLY A 46 -22.29 -10.96 2.56
C GLY A 46 -21.85 -11.35 3.96
N TYR A 47 -20.56 -11.15 4.20
CA TYR A 47 -19.87 -11.38 5.46
C TYR A 47 -19.02 -10.15 5.79
N GLN A 48 -19.29 -9.52 6.93
CA GLN A 48 -18.54 -8.41 7.44
C GLN A 48 -17.66 -8.88 8.60
N PHE A 49 -16.43 -8.40 8.64
CA PHE A 49 -15.46 -8.72 9.68
C PHE A 49 -14.64 -7.50 10.07
N VAL A 50 -14.43 -7.32 11.37
CA VAL A 50 -13.60 -6.25 11.95
C VAL A 50 -12.64 -6.86 12.96
N THR A 51 -11.36 -6.56 12.84
CA THR A 51 -10.33 -6.95 13.81
C THR A 51 -9.82 -5.74 14.56
N TYR A 52 -9.63 -5.88 15.87
CA TYR A 52 -8.96 -4.87 16.69
C TYR A 52 -7.51 -5.25 16.96
N ALA A 53 -6.71 -4.29 17.44
CA ALA A 53 -5.32 -4.49 17.78
C ALA A 53 -5.15 -5.59 18.83
N ASP A 54 -4.06 -6.36 18.68
CA ASP A 54 -3.70 -7.38 19.66
C ASP A 54 -3.08 -6.74 20.91
N ALA A 55 -3.23 -7.44 22.03
CA ALA A 55 -2.65 -7.04 23.30
C ALA A 55 -2.30 -8.27 24.12
N ASP A 56 -1.53 -8.06 25.19
CA ASP A 56 -1.35 -9.11 26.21
C ASP A 56 -2.71 -9.50 26.81
N ILE A 57 -2.79 -10.74 27.29
CA ILE A 57 -4.01 -11.33 27.86
C ILE A 57 -4.59 -10.42 28.95
N GLY A 58 -5.88 -10.14 28.85
CA GLY A 58 -6.64 -9.27 29.76
C GLY A 58 -6.50 -7.77 29.46
N LEU A 59 -5.70 -7.36 28.48
CA LEU A 59 -5.50 -5.96 28.09
C LEU A 59 -6.08 -5.60 26.72
N ALA A 60 -6.68 -6.56 26.01
CA ALA A 60 -7.33 -6.31 24.72
C ALA A 60 -8.43 -5.24 24.85
N LYS A 61 -8.53 -4.37 23.84
CA LYS A 61 -9.50 -3.26 23.77
C LYS A 61 -10.05 -3.12 22.35
N ARG A 62 -11.12 -2.34 22.21
CA ARG A 62 -11.76 -2.01 20.94
C ARG A 62 -11.51 -0.56 20.49
N ASP A 63 -10.40 0.01 20.92
CA ASP A 63 -10.02 1.40 20.64
C ASP A 63 -9.24 1.57 19.34
N GLN A 64 -8.68 0.48 18.79
CA GLN A 64 -7.91 0.51 17.55
C GLN A 64 -8.37 -0.59 16.58
N ILE A 65 -9.06 -0.21 15.50
CA ILE A 65 -9.39 -1.12 14.39
C ILE A 65 -8.13 -1.33 13.54
N VAL A 66 -7.77 -2.59 13.31
CA VAL A 66 -6.66 -3.00 12.44
C VAL A 66 -7.13 -3.26 11.02
N ASN A 67 -8.30 -3.91 10.88
CA ASN A 67 -8.87 -4.25 9.59
C ASN A 67 -10.40 -4.26 9.69
N LYS A 68 -11.04 -3.81 8.62
CA LYS A 68 -12.48 -3.94 8.39
C LYS A 68 -12.67 -4.38 6.95
N SER A 69 -13.43 -5.45 6.75
CA SER A 69 -13.70 -5.98 5.41
C SER A 69 -15.15 -6.39 5.30
N LEU A 70 -15.75 -6.12 4.14
CA LEU A 70 -17.06 -6.64 3.76
C LEU A 70 -16.90 -7.48 2.49
N TYR A 71 -17.00 -8.80 2.68
CA TYR A 71 -16.99 -9.77 1.60
C TYR A 71 -18.41 -9.94 1.06
N THR A 72 -18.59 -9.77 -0.24
CA THR A 72 -19.85 -10.05 -0.92
C THR A 72 -19.65 -10.93 -2.14
N ARG A 73 -20.76 -11.44 -2.65
CA ARG A 73 -20.78 -12.20 -3.91
C ARG A 73 -21.11 -11.26 -5.05
N TYR A 74 -20.20 -11.13 -6.02
CA TYR A 74 -20.47 -10.48 -7.28
C TYR A 74 -20.36 -11.51 -8.42
N ILE A 75 -21.48 -11.79 -9.06
CA ILE A 75 -21.62 -12.91 -10.03
C ILE A 75 -21.27 -14.25 -9.34
N ALA A 76 -20.14 -14.86 -9.67
CA ALA A 76 -19.62 -16.09 -9.05
C ALA A 76 -18.42 -15.83 -8.12
N ASN A 77 -17.83 -14.65 -8.21
CA ASN A 77 -16.59 -14.32 -7.52
C ASN A 77 -16.88 -13.68 -6.16
N ALA A 78 -15.94 -13.87 -5.25
CA ALA A 78 -15.89 -13.10 -4.03
C ALA A 78 -15.21 -11.76 -4.28
N VAL A 79 -15.83 -10.70 -3.76
CA VAL A 79 -15.27 -9.34 -3.82
C VAL A 79 -15.30 -8.72 -2.44
N ILE A 80 -14.41 -7.78 -2.21
CA ILE A 80 -14.51 -6.84 -1.11
C ILE A 80 -15.26 -5.61 -1.63
N GLU A 81 -16.34 -5.24 -0.96
CA GLU A 81 -17.12 -4.05 -1.28
C GLU A 81 -16.91 -2.93 -0.26
N GLU A 82 -16.60 -1.74 -0.76
CA GLU A 82 -16.36 -0.56 0.08
C GLU A 82 -16.95 0.69 -0.57
N LEU A 83 -17.41 1.63 0.27
CA LEU A 83 -17.84 2.96 -0.20
C LEU A 83 -16.60 3.86 -0.31
N GLY A 84 -16.23 4.27 -1.52
CA GLY A 84 -15.13 5.22 -1.71
C GLY A 84 -15.52 6.64 -1.33
N LEU A 85 -14.52 7.48 -1.10
CA LEU A 85 -14.71 8.93 -0.88
C LEU A 85 -15.25 9.65 -2.13
N ASP A 86 -15.28 8.99 -3.28
CA ASP A 86 -15.96 9.42 -4.51
C ASP A 86 -17.47 9.07 -4.53
N ASN A 87 -17.98 8.55 -3.41
CA ASN A 87 -19.34 8.09 -3.24
C ASN A 87 -19.73 6.99 -4.25
N GLN A 88 -18.76 6.19 -4.68
CA GLN A 88 -18.97 4.97 -5.47
C GLN A 88 -18.74 3.72 -4.62
N ILE A 89 -19.43 2.63 -4.97
CA ILE A 89 -19.18 1.32 -4.36
C ILE A 89 -18.09 0.66 -5.19
N HIS A 90 -16.89 0.58 -4.62
CA HIS A 90 -15.75 -0.10 -5.22
C HIS A 90 -15.81 -1.59 -4.93
N ARG A 91 -15.37 -2.38 -5.90
CA ARG A 91 -15.33 -3.85 -5.82
C ARG A 91 -13.93 -4.32 -6.13
N THR A 92 -13.28 -4.86 -5.12
CA THR A 92 -11.95 -5.46 -5.27
C THR A 92 -12.11 -6.97 -5.35
N TYR A 93 -11.76 -7.56 -6.50
CA TYR A 93 -11.74 -9.01 -6.64
C TYR A 93 -10.64 -9.61 -5.78
N ILE A 94 -10.95 -10.73 -5.16
CA ILE A 94 -9.98 -11.46 -4.34
C ILE A 94 -9.25 -12.44 -5.27
N THR A 95 -7.92 -12.33 -5.34
CA THR A 95 -7.07 -13.15 -6.21
C THR A 95 -6.06 -13.96 -5.42
N ASP A 96 -5.61 -15.07 -5.99
CA ASP A 96 -4.41 -15.77 -5.52
C ASP A 96 -3.12 -15.08 -6.01
N SER A 97 -1.96 -15.63 -5.65
CA SER A 97 -0.65 -15.09 -6.06
C SER A 97 -0.40 -15.13 -7.57
N GLN A 98 -1.23 -15.85 -8.33
CA GLN A 98 -1.17 -15.93 -9.79
C GLN A 98 -2.22 -15.04 -10.47
N GLY A 99 -3.01 -14.28 -9.70
CA GLY A 99 -4.08 -13.42 -10.23
C GLY A 99 -5.40 -14.16 -10.50
N THR A 100 -5.55 -15.42 -10.09
CA THR A 100 -6.79 -16.18 -10.28
C THR A 100 -7.85 -15.72 -9.28
N TYR A 101 -9.05 -15.37 -9.77
CA TYR A 101 -10.15 -14.94 -8.91
C TYR A 101 -10.70 -16.06 -8.03
N PHE A 102 -10.85 -15.80 -6.73
CA PHE A 102 -11.55 -16.68 -5.80
C PHE A 102 -13.07 -16.60 -6.01
N THR A 103 -13.72 -17.76 -6.08
CA THR A 103 -15.17 -17.85 -6.06
C THR A 103 -15.70 -17.65 -4.63
N TRP A 104 -16.95 -17.20 -4.52
CA TRP A 104 -17.62 -17.06 -3.21
C TRP A 104 -17.61 -18.38 -2.43
N ASP A 105 -17.86 -19.49 -3.11
CA ASP A 105 -17.91 -20.81 -2.49
C ASP A 105 -16.53 -21.29 -2.04
N ALA A 106 -15.45 -20.87 -2.71
CA ALA A 106 -14.07 -21.24 -2.36
C ALA A 106 -13.56 -20.54 -1.10
N LEU A 107 -14.03 -19.31 -0.80
CA LEU A 107 -13.64 -18.61 0.44
C LEU A 107 -14.21 -19.26 1.71
N ASN A 108 -15.28 -20.05 1.57
CA ASN A 108 -15.95 -20.73 2.68
C ASN A 108 -16.39 -19.76 3.82
N LEU A 109 -16.79 -18.53 3.47
CA LEU A 109 -17.31 -17.50 4.39
C LEU A 109 -18.85 -17.44 4.39
N LYS A 110 -19.49 -18.60 4.22
CA LYS A 110 -20.96 -18.73 4.21
C LYS A 110 -21.49 -19.00 5.62
N ASN A 111 -22.75 -18.66 5.86
CA ASN A 111 -23.40 -18.90 7.15
C ASN A 111 -23.35 -20.40 7.52
N PRO A 112 -22.57 -20.79 8.55
CA PRO A 112 -22.39 -22.20 8.91
C PRO A 112 -23.68 -22.83 9.45
N PHE A 113 -24.52 -22.05 10.13
CA PHE A 113 -25.78 -22.54 10.71
C PHE A 113 -26.85 -22.82 9.65
N ALA A 114 -26.72 -22.30 8.44
CA ALA A 114 -27.69 -22.52 7.36
C ALA A 114 -27.94 -24.01 7.06
N SER A 115 -26.94 -24.86 7.32
CA SER A 115 -27.01 -26.32 7.09
C SER A 115 -26.97 -27.16 8.37
N LEU A 116 -26.93 -26.52 9.55
CA LEU A 116 -26.93 -27.22 10.84
C LEU A 116 -28.35 -27.37 11.38
N ASP A 117 -28.61 -28.50 12.01
CA ASP A 117 -29.85 -28.81 12.72
C ASP A 117 -29.56 -29.19 14.18
N VAL A 118 -30.60 -29.28 15.02
CA VAL A 118 -30.42 -29.55 16.46
C VAL A 118 -29.70 -30.88 16.71
N ASP A 119 -29.92 -31.88 15.85
CA ASP A 119 -29.29 -33.20 15.95
C ASP A 119 -27.77 -33.17 15.70
N ASP A 120 -27.24 -32.06 15.19
CA ASP A 120 -25.80 -31.85 15.03
C ASP A 120 -25.13 -31.44 16.35
N PHE A 121 -25.90 -31.23 17.41
CA PHE A 121 -25.42 -30.80 18.71
C PHE A 121 -25.75 -31.82 19.79
N VAL A 122 -24.80 -32.02 20.70
CA VAL A 122 -24.96 -32.84 21.91
C VAL A 122 -25.10 -31.91 23.10
N PHE A 123 -26.18 -32.06 23.87
CA PHE A 123 -26.35 -31.29 25.10
C PHE A 123 -25.41 -31.80 26.20
N ASN A 124 -24.45 -30.97 26.59
CA ASN A 124 -23.52 -31.24 27.68
C ASN A 124 -24.13 -30.74 29.01
N LYS A 125 -24.56 -31.68 29.85
CA LYS A 125 -25.21 -31.38 31.13
C LYS A 125 -24.27 -30.75 32.16
N GLU A 126 -22.97 -31.05 32.11
CA GLU A 126 -21.99 -30.57 33.10
C GLU A 126 -21.69 -29.08 32.88
N ARG A 127 -21.56 -28.67 31.61
CA ARG A 127 -21.32 -27.28 31.22
C ARG A 127 -22.60 -26.50 30.91
N ASN A 128 -23.75 -27.18 30.89
CA ASN A 128 -25.06 -26.62 30.51
C ASN A 128 -24.99 -25.90 29.15
N CYS A 129 -24.43 -26.57 28.15
CA CYS A 129 -24.23 -26.03 26.80
C CYS A 129 -24.62 -27.05 25.72
N TYR A 130 -24.74 -26.58 24.49
CA TYR A 130 -24.86 -27.40 23.30
C TYR A 130 -23.51 -27.46 22.59
N SER A 131 -22.88 -28.62 22.57
CA SER A 131 -21.61 -28.86 21.91
C SER A 131 -21.86 -29.38 20.49
N LEU A 132 -21.23 -28.78 19.49
CA LEU A 132 -21.31 -29.27 18.11
C LEU A 132 -20.63 -30.65 18.01
N ASP A 133 -21.31 -31.64 17.44
CA ASP A 133 -20.72 -32.97 17.22
C ASP A 133 -19.74 -32.94 16.03
N LEU A 134 -18.45 -32.87 16.35
CA LEU A 134 -17.37 -32.84 15.38
C LEU A 134 -16.88 -34.24 14.94
N SER A 135 -17.56 -35.31 15.36
CA SER A 135 -17.14 -36.69 15.04
C SER A 135 -17.40 -37.09 13.57
N ASP A 136 -18.41 -36.49 12.93
CA ASP A 136 -18.67 -36.69 11.50
C ASP A 136 -17.63 -35.96 10.64
N GLN A 137 -16.72 -36.74 10.06
CA GLN A 137 -15.63 -36.28 9.21
C GLN A 137 -15.94 -36.33 7.71
N SER A 138 -17.23 -36.43 7.34
CA SER A 138 -17.65 -36.31 5.94
C SER A 138 -17.24 -34.97 5.35
N ASN A 139 -16.92 -34.93 4.05
CA ASN A 139 -16.48 -33.70 3.37
C ASN A 139 -17.49 -32.55 3.53
N LYS A 140 -18.79 -32.86 3.56
CA LYS A 140 -19.84 -31.87 3.77
C LYS A 140 -19.76 -31.24 5.16
N LYS A 141 -19.59 -32.04 6.22
CA LYS A 141 -19.48 -31.54 7.60
C LYS A 141 -18.18 -30.81 7.84
N LYS A 142 -17.05 -31.30 7.33
CA LYS A 142 -15.77 -30.59 7.36
C LYS A 142 -15.87 -29.17 6.81
N LEU A 143 -16.49 -28.99 5.65
CA LEU A 143 -16.69 -27.65 5.07
C LEU A 143 -17.54 -26.73 5.96
N ILE A 144 -18.58 -27.26 6.61
CA ILE A 144 -19.42 -26.50 7.55
C ILE A 144 -18.62 -26.10 8.80
N TYR A 145 -17.82 -27.02 9.35
CA TYR A 145 -16.99 -26.77 10.54
C TYR A 145 -15.88 -25.78 10.25
N SER A 146 -15.22 -25.86 9.09
CA SER A 146 -14.29 -24.84 8.64
C SER A 146 -14.98 -23.49 8.41
N ALA A 147 -16.20 -23.46 7.86
CA ALA A 147 -16.95 -22.21 7.71
C ALA A 147 -17.26 -21.58 9.07
N LEU A 148 -17.60 -22.40 10.07
CA LEU A 148 -17.79 -21.94 11.45
C LEU A 148 -16.52 -21.30 12.00
N ALA A 149 -15.37 -21.96 11.89
CA ALA A 149 -14.11 -21.41 12.35
C ALA A 149 -13.74 -20.11 11.60
N ASN A 150 -13.88 -20.11 10.28
CA ASN A 150 -13.54 -18.95 9.45
C ASN A 150 -14.43 -17.74 9.76
N VAL A 151 -15.74 -17.93 9.92
CA VAL A 151 -16.68 -16.82 10.18
C VAL A 151 -16.42 -16.15 11.52
N PHE A 152 -16.07 -16.92 12.55
CA PHE A 152 -15.86 -16.40 13.91
C PHE A 152 -14.43 -15.87 14.15
N SER A 153 -13.44 -16.35 13.39
CA SER A 153 -12.03 -15.90 13.48
C SER A 153 -11.61 -14.90 12.39
N GLY A 154 -12.36 -14.83 11.29
CA GLY A 154 -12.01 -14.12 10.05
C GLY A 154 -10.81 -14.70 9.31
N GLN A 155 -10.33 -15.89 9.68
CA GLN A 155 -9.15 -16.51 9.09
C GLN A 155 -9.55 -17.80 8.36
N ILE A 156 -9.05 -17.96 7.14
CA ILE A 156 -9.35 -19.13 6.30
C ILE A 156 -8.43 -20.29 6.66
N GLY A 157 -9.01 -21.49 6.78
CA GLY A 157 -8.25 -22.74 6.90
C GLY A 157 -8.17 -23.29 8.32
N TYR A 158 -8.86 -22.66 9.28
CA TYR A 158 -9.02 -23.23 10.60
C TYR A 158 -10.07 -24.33 10.64
N GLU A 159 -9.89 -25.23 11.59
CA GLU A 159 -10.84 -26.26 11.94
C GLU A 159 -11.08 -26.24 13.45
N PRO A 160 -12.34 -26.30 13.92
CA PRO A 160 -12.64 -26.40 15.33
C PRO A 160 -12.23 -27.79 15.86
N SER A 161 -11.68 -27.82 17.06
CA SER A 161 -11.54 -29.01 17.91
C SER A 161 -12.68 -29.10 18.94
N GLU A 162 -13.25 -27.96 19.32
CA GLU A 162 -14.40 -27.82 20.21
C GLU A 162 -15.25 -26.62 19.75
N ALA A 163 -16.58 -26.71 19.85
CA ALA A 163 -17.48 -25.59 19.60
C ALA A 163 -18.74 -25.71 20.47
N ASP A 164 -18.78 -24.96 21.56
CA ASP A 164 -19.81 -24.98 22.57
C ASP A 164 -20.66 -23.71 22.53
N PHE A 165 -21.98 -23.87 22.66
CA PHE A 165 -22.96 -22.78 22.62
C PHE A 165 -23.80 -22.77 23.90
N PHE A 166 -23.86 -21.62 24.56
CA PHE A 166 -24.51 -21.43 25.85
C PHE A 166 -25.73 -20.53 25.70
N LEU A 167 -26.90 -21.04 26.13
CA LEU A 167 -28.12 -20.25 26.18
C LEU A 167 -28.13 -19.41 27.47
N ASP A 168 -27.97 -18.10 27.35
CA ASP A 168 -28.14 -17.16 28.46
C ASP A 168 -29.45 -16.36 28.28
N GLY A 169 -30.57 -16.95 28.70
CA GLY A 169 -31.87 -16.27 28.87
C GLY A 169 -32.22 -15.21 27.81
N GLU A 170 -32.41 -13.96 28.24
CA GLU A 170 -32.72 -12.80 27.37
C GLU A 170 -31.49 -12.16 26.70
N LYS A 171 -30.27 -12.62 27.00
CA LYS A 171 -29.01 -11.88 26.72
C LYS A 171 -28.21 -12.33 25.51
N GLY A 172 -28.70 -13.28 24.71
CA GLY A 172 -28.05 -13.70 23.46
C GLY A 172 -27.50 -15.14 23.52
N LEU A 173 -26.78 -15.56 22.47
CA LEU A 173 -26.14 -16.88 22.42
C LEU A 173 -24.65 -16.71 22.64
N GLN A 174 -24.15 -17.14 23.79
CA GLN A 174 -22.72 -17.16 24.06
C GLN A 174 -22.08 -18.40 23.43
N TYR A 175 -20.79 -18.33 23.12
CA TYR A 175 -20.06 -19.46 22.56
C TYR A 175 -18.60 -19.48 23.00
N GLU A 176 -18.04 -20.68 22.98
CA GLU A 176 -16.61 -20.95 23.12
C GLU A 176 -16.20 -21.91 22.00
N ILE A 177 -15.21 -21.52 21.19
CA ILE A 177 -14.69 -22.33 20.09
C ILE A 177 -13.18 -22.49 20.29
N VAL A 178 -12.70 -23.73 20.31
CA VAL A 178 -11.27 -24.03 20.33
C VAL A 178 -10.90 -24.57 18.96
N MET A 179 -9.84 -24.05 18.36
CA MET A 179 -9.33 -24.54 17.08
C MET A 179 -8.39 -25.72 17.29
N LYS A 180 -8.14 -26.50 16.23
CA LYS A 180 -7.04 -27.47 16.23
C LYS A 180 -5.71 -26.72 16.24
N ASP A 181 -4.80 -27.18 17.10
CA ASP A 181 -3.41 -26.71 17.09
C ASP A 181 -2.76 -26.99 15.73
N TYR A 182 -1.96 -26.05 15.24
CA TYR A 182 -1.16 -26.25 14.02
C TYR A 182 0.30 -25.87 14.27
N SER A 183 1.19 -26.49 13.49
CA SER A 183 2.63 -26.23 13.56
C SER A 183 3.01 -25.11 12.61
N SER A 184 3.67 -24.08 13.14
CA SER A 184 4.31 -23.02 12.36
C SER A 184 5.84 -23.12 12.47
N SER A 185 6.58 -22.35 11.67
CA SER A 185 8.04 -22.21 11.80
C SER A 185 8.48 -21.67 13.17
N TYR A 186 7.57 -21.09 13.94
CA TYR A 186 7.81 -20.50 15.26
C TYR A 186 7.30 -21.36 16.43
N GLY A 187 6.76 -22.56 16.14
CA GLY A 187 6.24 -23.49 17.14
C GLY A 187 4.76 -23.83 16.94
N VAL A 188 4.20 -24.54 17.91
CA VAL A 188 2.79 -24.92 17.93
C VAL A 188 1.95 -23.69 18.30
N VAL A 189 1.04 -23.31 17.41
CA VAL A 189 0.07 -22.24 17.61
C VAL A 189 -1.23 -22.83 18.13
N SER A 190 -1.75 -22.23 19.19
CA SER A 190 -3.08 -22.51 19.73
C SER A 190 -3.97 -21.31 19.52
N THR A 191 -5.26 -21.59 19.26
CA THR A 191 -6.23 -20.55 18.99
C THR A 191 -7.58 -20.91 19.61
N SER A 192 -8.17 -19.97 20.33
CA SER A 192 -9.52 -20.10 20.89
C SER A 192 -10.28 -18.78 20.81
N LEU A 193 -11.60 -18.89 20.81
CA LEU A 193 -12.54 -17.80 20.72
C LEU A 193 -13.57 -17.96 21.83
N LYS A 194 -13.89 -16.85 22.49
CA LYS A 194 -15.07 -16.75 23.35
C LYS A 194 -15.86 -15.52 22.98
N GLY A 195 -17.17 -15.61 22.91
CA GLY A 195 -17.95 -14.45 22.54
C GLY A 195 -19.45 -14.64 22.63
N GLU A 196 -20.17 -13.71 22.00
CA GLU A 196 -21.63 -13.69 21.98
C GLU A 196 -22.18 -13.31 20.61
N ILE A 197 -23.32 -13.90 20.26
CA ILE A 197 -24.16 -13.48 19.14
C ILE A 197 -25.27 -12.60 19.71
N THR A 198 -25.17 -11.31 19.38
CA THR A 198 -26.03 -10.25 19.92
C THR A 198 -27.30 -10.05 19.09
N GLU A 199 -27.22 -10.28 17.77
CA GLU A 199 -28.33 -10.02 16.85
C GLU A 199 -28.47 -11.15 15.80
N THR A 200 -29.71 -11.40 15.36
CA THR A 200 -30.01 -12.36 14.30
C THR A 200 -31.02 -11.78 13.32
N GLY A 201 -30.88 -12.09 12.04
CA GLY A 201 -31.78 -11.58 11.01
C GLY A 201 -31.10 -11.42 9.66
N LYS A 202 -31.89 -11.01 8.65
CA LYS A 202 -31.42 -10.85 7.26
C LYS A 202 -30.66 -9.56 7.02
N ASP A 203 -30.76 -8.60 7.93
CA ASP A 203 -30.24 -7.23 7.78
C ASP A 203 -29.08 -6.93 8.74
N VAL A 204 -28.50 -7.95 9.35
CA VAL A 204 -27.37 -7.80 10.29
C VAL A 204 -26.05 -7.41 9.62
N VAL A 205 -25.95 -7.59 8.30
CA VAL A 205 -24.82 -7.13 7.48
C VAL A 205 -25.24 -5.86 6.77
N GLU A 206 -24.53 -4.78 7.04
CA GLU A 206 -24.75 -3.48 6.40
C GLU A 206 -23.91 -3.41 5.12
N LEU A 207 -24.57 -3.42 3.96
CA LEU A 207 -23.90 -3.19 2.68
C LEU A 207 -23.57 -1.70 2.53
N PRO A 208 -22.47 -1.32 1.88
CA PRO A 208 -22.17 0.07 1.58
C PRO A 208 -23.28 0.64 0.70
N VAL A 209 -23.78 1.81 1.07
CA VAL A 209 -24.80 2.54 0.32
C VAL A 209 -24.26 3.93 0.01
N LYS A 210 -24.48 4.37 -1.24
CA LYS A 210 -24.15 5.74 -1.64
C LYS A 210 -24.92 6.76 -0.81
N ILE A 211 -24.22 7.80 -0.39
CA ILE A 211 -24.80 8.92 0.33
C ILE A 211 -25.71 9.70 -0.62
N GLN A 212 -26.94 9.91 -0.16
CA GLN A 212 -27.96 10.68 -0.87
C GLN A 212 -27.74 12.18 -0.68
N GLY A 213 -28.29 12.99 -1.58
CA GLY A 213 -28.10 14.44 -1.62
C GLY A 213 -27.48 14.91 -2.93
N GLU A 214 -27.40 16.22 -3.10
CA GLU A 214 -26.72 16.86 -4.22
C GLU A 214 -25.27 17.15 -3.84
N GLU A 215 -24.39 17.21 -4.84
CA GLU A 215 -23.03 17.70 -4.64
C GLU A 215 -23.05 19.24 -4.56
N ASP A 216 -22.14 19.83 -3.81
CA ASP A 216 -21.94 21.28 -3.77
C ASP A 216 -21.33 21.77 -5.09
N GLU A 217 -21.96 22.75 -5.74
CA GLU A 217 -21.57 23.21 -7.08
C GLU A 217 -20.15 23.78 -7.12
N LEU A 218 -19.77 24.60 -6.13
CA LEU A 218 -18.42 25.16 -6.02
C LEU A 218 -17.37 24.06 -5.87
N TRP A 219 -17.69 23.02 -5.10
CA TRP A 219 -16.84 21.85 -4.95
C TRP A 219 -16.66 21.10 -6.27
N GLU A 220 -17.75 20.77 -6.96
CA GLU A 220 -17.67 20.06 -8.24
C GLU A 220 -16.85 20.83 -9.27
N ASP A 221 -17.07 22.14 -9.37
CA ASP A 221 -16.34 22.99 -10.30
C ASP A 221 -14.85 23.06 -9.98
N ALA A 222 -14.49 23.17 -8.69
CA ALA A 222 -13.09 23.17 -8.26
C ALA A 222 -12.39 21.84 -8.58
N PHE A 223 -13.01 20.69 -8.34
CA PHE A 223 -12.39 19.40 -8.66
C PHE A 223 -12.34 19.13 -10.17
N LYS A 224 -13.41 19.45 -10.92
CA LYS A 224 -13.42 19.36 -12.39
C LYS A 224 -12.34 20.24 -13.04
N LYS A 225 -12.03 21.40 -12.44
CA LYS A 225 -10.96 22.28 -12.91
C LYS A 225 -9.60 21.60 -12.96
N TYR A 226 -9.30 20.65 -12.07
CA TYR A 226 -8.02 19.93 -12.06
C TYR A 226 -8.10 18.54 -12.71
N ALA A 227 -9.31 17.99 -12.88
CA ALA A 227 -9.57 16.72 -13.55
C ALA A 227 -9.34 16.82 -15.08
N GLY A 228 -8.09 16.69 -15.51
CA GLY A 228 -7.71 16.63 -16.94
C GLY A 228 -7.04 17.88 -17.51
N ASN A 229 -6.61 18.81 -16.65
CA ASN A 229 -5.95 20.05 -17.05
C ASN A 229 -4.47 20.08 -16.67
N ASN A 230 -3.78 21.07 -17.21
CA ASN A 230 -2.43 21.43 -16.82
C ASN A 230 -2.47 22.16 -15.47
N TYR A 231 -1.71 21.69 -14.49
CA TYR A 231 -1.67 22.32 -13.16
C TYR A 231 -0.29 22.17 -12.52
N LYS A 232 -0.03 23.01 -11.53
CA LYS A 232 1.13 22.86 -10.64
C LYS A 232 0.65 22.32 -9.30
N ALA A 233 1.48 21.49 -8.66
CA ALA A 233 1.18 20.98 -7.35
C ALA A 233 2.35 21.15 -6.39
N GLU A 234 2.04 21.40 -5.13
CA GLU A 234 2.99 21.35 -4.02
C GLU A 234 2.48 20.37 -2.97
N ILE A 235 3.26 19.35 -2.67
CA ILE A 235 2.92 18.30 -1.72
C ILE A 235 3.89 18.39 -0.55
N THR A 236 3.35 18.61 0.64
CA THR A 236 4.12 18.63 1.89
C THR A 236 3.76 17.39 2.69
N LEU A 237 4.77 16.56 2.97
CA LEU A 237 4.70 15.40 3.85
C LEU A 237 5.63 15.64 5.05
N SER A 238 5.48 14.87 6.13
CA SER A 238 6.33 15.01 7.32
C SER A 238 7.83 14.81 7.04
N SER A 239 8.18 13.99 6.04
CA SER A 239 9.57 13.67 5.71
C SER A 239 10.13 14.40 4.49
N LYS A 240 9.27 14.95 3.61
CA LYS A 240 9.69 15.53 2.34
C LYS A 240 8.68 16.52 1.77
N LYS A 241 9.15 17.38 0.87
CA LYS A 241 8.34 18.27 0.04
C LYS A 241 8.51 17.88 -1.43
N ILE A 242 7.44 17.98 -2.21
CA ILE A 242 7.45 17.72 -3.65
C ILE A 242 6.79 18.88 -4.38
N THR A 243 7.37 19.31 -5.48
CA THR A 243 6.75 20.25 -6.41
C THR A 243 6.57 19.56 -7.76
N ALA A 244 5.38 19.59 -8.32
CA ALA A 244 5.06 18.91 -9.56
C ALA A 244 4.45 19.86 -10.59
N GLU A 245 4.75 19.59 -11.85
CA GLU A 245 4.07 20.14 -13.02
C GLU A 245 3.36 18.99 -13.72
N VAL A 246 2.04 19.11 -13.88
CA VAL A 246 1.22 18.13 -14.58
C VAL A 246 0.80 18.71 -15.91
N TYR A 247 1.13 17.98 -16.96
CA TYR A 247 0.70 18.22 -18.32
C TYR A 247 -0.30 17.13 -18.70
N SER A 248 -1.31 17.43 -19.52
CA SER A 248 -2.41 16.51 -19.89
C SER A 248 -2.11 14.99 -19.99
N SER A 249 -0.92 14.60 -20.47
CA SER A 249 -0.47 13.20 -20.58
C SER A 249 0.86 12.92 -19.88
N ALA A 250 1.33 13.78 -18.98
CA ALA A 250 2.63 13.66 -18.35
C ALA A 250 2.70 14.36 -16.99
N ILE A 251 3.63 13.94 -16.16
CA ILE A 251 3.96 14.59 -14.92
C ILE A 251 5.46 14.71 -14.78
N HIS A 252 5.91 15.84 -14.29
CA HIS A 252 7.25 16.05 -13.81
C HIS A 252 7.19 16.53 -12.36
N TYR A 253 8.10 16.07 -11.51
CA TYR A 253 8.19 16.51 -10.13
C TYR A 253 9.62 16.52 -9.60
N ASP A 254 9.89 17.50 -8.74
CA ASP A 254 11.10 17.62 -7.96
C ASP A 254 10.82 17.20 -6.52
N GLU A 255 11.73 16.41 -5.94
CA GLU A 255 11.67 16.00 -4.54
C GLU A 255 12.68 16.77 -3.70
N TYR A 256 12.27 17.14 -2.49
CA TYR A 256 13.08 17.87 -1.51
C TYR A 256 12.99 17.18 -0.15
N ASP A 257 14.12 17.06 0.55
CA ASP A 257 14.14 16.56 1.92
C ASP A 257 13.51 17.55 2.92
N ALA A 258 13.37 17.15 4.19
CA ALA A 258 12.85 18.01 5.25
C ALA A 258 13.69 19.28 5.52
N SER A 259 14.93 19.34 5.03
CA SER A 259 15.79 20.54 5.11
C SER A 259 15.65 21.45 3.90
N GLY A 260 14.84 21.07 2.91
CA GLY A 260 14.63 21.83 1.66
C GLY A 260 15.70 21.57 0.59
N ASN A 261 16.54 20.54 0.75
CA ASN A 261 17.53 20.19 -0.27
C ASN A 261 16.87 19.34 -1.35
N LYS A 262 17.12 19.65 -2.63
CA LYS A 262 16.62 18.84 -3.75
C LYS A 262 17.32 17.48 -3.76
N THR A 263 16.54 16.41 -3.67
CA THR A 263 17.00 15.01 -3.65
C THR A 263 16.76 14.28 -4.96
N GLY A 264 16.04 14.89 -5.92
CA GLY A 264 15.84 14.30 -7.23
C GLY A 264 14.80 15.03 -8.08
N SER A 265 14.65 14.54 -9.31
CA SER A 265 13.76 15.08 -10.33
C SER A 265 13.31 13.95 -11.25
N TYR A 266 12.01 13.74 -11.38
CA TYR A 266 11.44 12.56 -12.04
C TYR A 266 10.14 12.90 -12.74
N GLY A 267 9.66 11.99 -13.56
CA GLY A 267 8.34 12.10 -14.11
C GLY A 267 7.92 10.87 -14.87
N TYR A 268 6.75 10.96 -15.47
CA TYR A 268 6.18 9.94 -16.33
C TYR A 268 5.41 10.61 -17.47
N TYR A 269 5.38 10.00 -18.64
CA TYR A 269 4.51 10.42 -19.73
C TYR A 269 3.85 9.24 -20.43
N GLN A 270 2.68 9.46 -21.00
CA GLN A 270 1.99 8.48 -21.84
C GLN A 270 2.78 8.32 -23.15
N LYS A 271 3.42 7.16 -23.33
CA LYS A 271 4.24 6.88 -24.52
C LYS A 271 3.37 6.42 -25.70
N ASP A 272 2.44 5.54 -25.42
CA ASP A 272 1.41 5.02 -26.33
C ASP A 272 0.19 4.58 -25.51
N ASP A 273 -0.84 4.02 -26.13
CA ASP A 273 -2.11 3.69 -25.46
C ASP A 273 -1.98 2.67 -24.32
N GLU A 274 -0.92 1.85 -24.32
CA GLU A 274 -0.74 0.74 -23.39
C GLU A 274 0.48 0.92 -22.48
N HIS A 275 1.31 1.95 -22.70
CA HIS A 275 2.56 2.13 -21.94
C HIS A 275 2.79 3.56 -21.45
N VAL A 276 3.37 3.63 -20.24
CA VAL A 276 3.89 4.84 -19.61
C VAL A 276 5.42 4.77 -19.57
N GLN A 277 6.09 5.89 -19.84
CA GLN A 277 7.56 5.97 -19.85
C GLN A 277 8.04 6.91 -18.75
N GLY A 278 8.99 6.42 -17.93
CA GLY A 278 9.70 7.24 -16.95
C GLY A 278 10.58 8.31 -17.60
N LEU A 279 10.74 9.45 -16.95
CA LEU A 279 11.59 10.54 -17.40
C LEU A 279 12.36 11.20 -16.25
N THR A 280 13.52 11.78 -16.58
CA THR A 280 14.33 12.60 -15.67
C THR A 280 14.63 13.94 -16.34
N MET A 281 14.49 15.03 -15.58
CA MET A 281 14.88 16.37 -16.05
C MET A 281 16.32 16.68 -15.61
N ILE A 282 17.21 16.84 -16.59
CA ILE A 282 18.63 17.14 -16.40
C ILE A 282 18.96 18.41 -17.16
N GLY A 283 19.35 19.47 -16.44
CA GLY A 283 19.66 20.77 -17.06
C GLY A 283 18.49 21.37 -17.87
N GLY A 284 17.25 21.08 -17.46
CA GLY A 284 16.04 21.51 -18.18
C GLY A 284 15.71 20.70 -19.44
N THR A 285 16.44 19.60 -19.70
CA THR A 285 16.16 18.66 -20.79
C THR A 285 15.61 17.36 -20.23
N SER A 286 14.52 16.84 -20.82
CA SER A 286 13.95 15.55 -20.46
C SER A 286 14.70 14.39 -21.11
N TYR A 287 15.07 13.42 -20.31
CA TYR A 287 15.66 12.15 -20.74
C TYR A 287 14.74 11.00 -20.35
N VAL A 288 14.65 9.99 -21.22
CA VAL A 288 13.96 8.73 -20.90
C VAL A 288 14.70 8.03 -19.78
N ASP A 289 13.94 7.55 -18.80
CA ASP A 289 14.40 6.68 -17.73
C ASP A 289 13.73 5.30 -17.81
N ALA A 290 14.56 4.25 -17.83
CA ALA A 290 14.22 2.84 -17.88
C ALA A 290 13.35 2.40 -19.08
N SER A 291 12.95 1.14 -19.06
CA SER A 291 12.00 0.57 -20.01
C SER A 291 10.56 1.09 -19.76
N PRO A 292 9.69 1.19 -20.79
CA PRO A 292 8.30 1.57 -20.59
C PRO A 292 7.55 0.54 -19.75
N ILE A 293 6.62 1.02 -18.94
CA ILE A 293 5.78 0.21 -18.04
C ILE A 293 4.39 0.06 -18.66
N GLU A 294 3.84 -1.15 -18.67
CA GLU A 294 2.45 -1.38 -19.06
C GLU A 294 1.48 -0.57 -18.16
N GLY A 295 0.61 0.21 -18.78
CA GLY A 295 -0.43 0.98 -18.10
C GLY A 295 -0.75 2.32 -18.74
N SER A 296 -1.49 3.12 -17.99
CA SER A 296 -1.93 4.45 -18.42
C SER A 296 -1.60 5.51 -17.37
N MET A 297 -1.28 6.71 -17.83
CA MET A 297 -1.08 7.90 -17.00
C MET A 297 -2.25 8.22 -16.09
N VAL A 298 -3.47 7.78 -16.43
CA VAL A 298 -4.65 7.88 -15.55
C VAL A 298 -4.40 7.22 -14.18
N GLY A 299 -3.58 6.17 -14.13
CA GLY A 299 -3.17 5.53 -12.88
C GLY A 299 -2.15 6.34 -12.06
N PHE A 300 -1.42 7.27 -12.68
CA PHE A 300 -0.35 8.02 -12.01
C PHE A 300 -0.83 9.36 -11.42
N LEU A 301 -1.97 9.87 -11.90
CA LEU A 301 -2.51 11.17 -11.50
C LEU A 301 -3.66 11.02 -10.49
N PRO A 302 -3.92 12.03 -9.64
CA PRO A 302 -5.13 12.08 -8.83
C PRO A 302 -6.38 12.06 -9.73
N SER A 303 -7.41 11.30 -9.36
CA SER A 303 -8.64 11.25 -10.16
C SER A 303 -9.54 12.48 -9.97
N PHE A 304 -9.34 13.25 -8.89
CA PHE A 304 -10.17 14.40 -8.51
C PHE A 304 -11.66 14.05 -8.41
N THR A 305 -11.98 12.83 -7.96
CA THR A 305 -13.37 12.33 -7.85
C THR A 305 -13.98 12.47 -6.46
N LEU A 306 -13.36 13.24 -5.55
CA LEU A 306 -13.79 13.35 -4.16
C LEU A 306 -15.20 13.97 -4.05
N SER A 307 -16.11 13.33 -3.31
CA SER A 307 -17.50 13.79 -3.15
C SER A 307 -17.65 14.74 -1.96
N SER A 308 -18.32 15.87 -2.19
CA SER A 308 -18.64 16.88 -1.17
C SER A 308 -19.61 16.37 -0.11
N LYS A 309 -20.35 15.30 -0.38
CA LYS A 309 -21.38 14.73 0.53
C LYS A 309 -20.82 14.21 1.86
N PHE A 310 -19.52 13.90 1.89
CA PHE A 310 -18.84 13.48 3.09
C PHE A 310 -18.34 14.66 3.93
N PHE A 311 -18.55 15.90 3.49
CA PHE A 311 -17.99 17.10 4.09
C PHE A 311 -19.07 18.06 4.57
N VAL A 312 -18.73 18.86 5.57
CA VAL A 312 -19.53 19.97 6.06
C VAL A 312 -18.76 21.26 5.79
N LYS A 313 -19.44 22.24 5.19
CA LYS A 313 -18.86 23.58 5.01
C LYS A 313 -18.67 24.24 6.37
N SER A 314 -17.45 24.65 6.66
CA SER A 314 -17.02 25.24 7.92
C SER A 314 -17.40 26.72 7.99
N ASP A 315 -17.68 27.21 9.21
CA ASP A 315 -17.89 28.63 9.52
C ASP A 315 -16.65 29.51 9.25
N LYS A 316 -15.50 28.90 8.98
CA LYS A 316 -14.28 29.59 8.52
C LYS A 316 -14.36 30.02 7.06
N SER A 317 -15.40 29.63 6.33
CA SER A 317 -15.63 30.06 4.95
C SER A 317 -16.03 31.54 4.91
N ASP A 318 -15.58 32.23 3.87
CA ASP A 318 -15.96 33.61 3.55
C ASP A 318 -16.09 33.78 2.02
N ASP A 319 -16.32 34.99 1.55
CA ASP A 319 -16.53 35.28 0.12
C ASP A 319 -15.31 34.96 -0.77
N THR A 320 -14.12 34.79 -0.17
CA THR A 320 -12.86 34.53 -0.88
C THR A 320 -12.36 33.10 -0.73
N LYS A 321 -12.91 32.34 0.22
CA LYS A 321 -12.49 30.96 0.49
C LYS A 321 -13.65 30.12 1.00
N ALA A 322 -13.79 28.93 0.47
CA ALA A 322 -14.68 27.91 1.01
C ALA A 322 -13.86 26.81 1.70
N VAL A 323 -14.15 26.55 2.97
CA VAL A 323 -13.47 25.52 3.77
C VAL A 323 -14.47 24.43 4.10
N TYR A 324 -14.13 23.20 3.77
CA TYR A 324 -14.95 22.02 4.01
C TYR A 324 -14.17 21.04 4.87
N GLU A 325 -14.81 20.52 5.91
CA GLU A 325 -14.20 19.55 6.84
C GLU A 325 -14.93 18.22 6.74
N PHE A 326 -14.18 17.12 6.69
CA PHE A 326 -14.74 15.78 6.61
C PHE A 326 -15.63 15.51 7.82
N ASN A 327 -16.84 15.01 7.57
CA ASN A 327 -17.77 14.65 8.62
C ASN A 327 -17.37 13.31 9.21
N GLU A 328 -16.85 13.36 10.43
CA GLU A 328 -16.38 12.22 11.22
C GLU A 328 -17.42 11.08 11.36
N ALA A 329 -18.73 11.38 11.22
CA ALA A 329 -19.78 10.36 11.21
C ALA A 329 -19.66 9.35 10.05
N TYR A 330 -18.88 9.68 9.00
CA TYR A 330 -18.61 8.79 7.87
C TYR A 330 -17.25 8.06 7.97
N ARG A 331 -16.41 8.36 8.97
CA ARG A 331 -15.05 7.78 9.09
C ARG A 331 -15.03 6.26 8.97
N ASP A 332 -15.93 5.59 9.68
CA ASP A 332 -16.01 4.13 9.68
C ASP A 332 -16.84 3.56 8.52
N LYS A 333 -17.40 4.40 7.65
CA LYS A 333 -18.30 4.00 6.55
C LYS A 333 -17.61 4.02 5.19
N VAL A 334 -16.54 4.78 5.03
CA VAL A 334 -15.83 4.93 3.77
C VAL A 334 -14.50 4.20 3.78
N ALA A 335 -14.08 3.69 2.62
CA ALA A 335 -12.73 3.21 2.42
C ALA A 335 -11.73 4.35 2.43
N ASN A 336 -10.55 4.03 2.94
CA ASN A 336 -9.41 4.92 2.89
C ASN A 336 -8.73 4.84 1.51
N THR A 337 -9.29 5.53 0.51
CA THR A 337 -8.70 5.62 -0.83
C THR A 337 -8.17 7.02 -1.09
N THR A 338 -6.85 7.21 -0.99
CA THR A 338 -6.19 8.50 -1.23
C THR A 338 -6.04 8.84 -2.72
N THR A 339 -6.30 7.91 -3.63
CA THR A 339 -6.22 8.10 -5.10
C THR A 339 -7.14 9.20 -5.62
N ALA A 340 -8.22 9.51 -4.91
CA ALA A 340 -9.16 10.58 -5.27
C ALA A 340 -8.51 11.97 -5.29
N TYR A 341 -7.40 12.16 -4.55
CA TYR A 341 -6.84 13.50 -4.33
C TYR A 341 -5.33 13.53 -4.08
N SER A 342 -4.62 12.40 -4.06
CA SER A 342 -3.18 12.35 -3.73
C SER A 342 -2.38 11.84 -4.92
N LEU A 343 -1.37 12.63 -5.31
CA LEU A 343 -0.43 12.29 -6.38
C LEU A 343 0.54 11.15 -6.02
N LEU A 344 0.72 10.88 -4.72
CA LEU A 344 1.69 9.91 -4.20
C LEU A 344 1.04 8.80 -3.38
N ARG A 345 -0.30 8.77 -3.36
CA ARG A 345 -1.12 7.75 -2.70
C ARG A 345 -0.70 7.47 -1.25
N ASN A 346 -0.35 8.53 -0.50
CA ASN A 346 0.21 8.38 0.84
C ASN A 346 -0.88 8.47 1.92
N GLY A 347 -1.11 7.33 2.59
CA GLY A 347 -1.54 7.31 4.00
C GLY A 347 -2.98 6.87 4.29
N GLY A 348 -3.32 7.05 5.57
CA GLY A 348 -4.63 6.84 6.21
C GLY A 348 -5.67 7.91 5.82
N LEU A 349 -6.93 7.70 6.23
CA LEU A 349 -7.92 8.77 6.26
C LEU A 349 -7.83 9.41 7.65
N GLY A 350 -7.25 10.60 7.73
CA GLY A 350 -7.12 11.40 8.95
C GLY A 350 -8.27 12.39 9.09
N LYS A 351 -8.01 13.56 9.68
CA LYS A 351 -8.94 14.70 9.60
C LYS A 351 -8.70 15.42 8.28
N LEU A 352 -9.56 15.13 7.31
CA LEU A 352 -9.45 15.66 5.96
C LEU A 352 -10.16 17.02 5.87
N ARG A 353 -9.47 18.02 5.33
CA ARG A 353 -10.00 19.36 5.04
C ARG A 353 -9.73 19.70 3.59
N VAL A 354 -10.71 20.31 2.94
CA VAL A 354 -10.57 20.87 1.60
C VAL A 354 -10.81 22.38 1.69
N THR A 355 -9.88 23.16 1.17
CA THR A 355 -10.01 24.61 1.03
C THR A 355 -9.96 24.96 -0.44
N ILE A 356 -10.98 25.69 -0.89
CA ILE A 356 -11.13 26.14 -2.27
C ILE A 356 -11.04 27.67 -2.26
N THR A 357 -10.09 28.21 -3.01
CA THR A 357 -10.01 29.64 -3.37
C THR A 357 -10.19 29.79 -4.87
N SER A 358 -10.09 31.01 -5.40
CA SER A 358 -10.14 31.27 -6.84
C SER A 358 -9.00 30.60 -7.63
N ASP A 359 -7.85 30.42 -6.99
CA ASP A 359 -6.57 30.06 -7.60
C ASP A 359 -5.97 28.75 -7.06
N GLU A 360 -6.47 28.24 -5.94
CA GLU A 360 -5.92 27.07 -5.25
C GLU A 360 -7.01 26.08 -4.82
N LEU A 361 -6.71 24.78 -4.98
CA LEU A 361 -7.36 23.70 -4.27
C LEU A 361 -6.35 23.09 -3.28
N LEU A 362 -6.61 23.28 -1.98
CA LEU A 362 -5.79 22.73 -0.90
C LEU A 362 -6.52 21.58 -0.21
N ILE A 363 -5.85 20.44 -0.11
CA ILE A 363 -6.36 19.26 0.59
C ILE A 363 -5.37 18.91 1.70
N GLU A 364 -5.81 19.02 2.95
CA GLU A 364 -5.01 18.71 4.14
C GLU A 364 -5.55 17.44 4.80
N ASN A 365 -4.67 16.52 5.18
CA ASN A 365 -5.02 15.29 5.86
C ASN A 365 -4.15 15.13 7.12
N ASP A 366 -4.72 15.42 8.29
CA ASP A 366 -4.05 15.29 9.58
C ASP A 366 -4.17 13.85 10.11
N LEU A 367 -3.04 13.15 10.13
CA LEU A 367 -2.91 11.75 10.56
C LEU A 367 -2.50 11.63 12.04
N GLY A 368 -2.65 12.69 12.84
CA GLY A 368 -2.27 12.71 14.25
C GLY A 368 -0.75 12.70 14.41
N ASP A 369 -0.21 11.70 15.11
CA ASP A 369 1.23 11.59 15.41
C ASP A 369 2.11 11.50 14.15
N SER A 370 1.54 11.07 13.02
CA SER A 370 2.24 11.02 11.73
C SER A 370 2.35 12.39 11.03
N GLY A 371 1.68 13.41 11.57
CA GLY A 371 1.67 14.78 11.04
C GLY A 371 0.59 15.02 9.99
N VAL A 372 0.67 16.21 9.37
CA VAL A 372 -0.27 16.68 8.36
C VAL A 372 0.35 16.51 6.98
N ASN A 373 -0.37 15.80 6.11
CA ASN A 373 -0.07 15.79 4.68
C ASN A 373 -0.88 16.89 3.99
N ALA A 374 -0.23 17.77 3.25
CA ALA A 374 -0.89 18.85 2.51
C ALA A 374 -0.63 18.70 1.01
N TYR A 375 -1.69 18.77 0.22
CA TYR A 375 -1.69 18.70 -1.25
C TYR A 375 -2.28 20.00 -1.77
N ARG A 376 -1.43 20.87 -2.31
CA ARG A 376 -1.83 22.14 -2.93
C ARG A 376 -1.81 21.99 -4.43
N TYR A 377 -2.90 22.36 -5.07
CA TYR A 377 -3.04 22.38 -6.53
C TYR A 377 -3.31 23.81 -6.95
N TYR A 378 -2.50 24.29 -7.88
CA TYR A 378 -2.56 25.63 -8.44
C TYR A 378 -3.00 25.55 -9.89
N ASP A 379 -3.92 26.42 -10.25
CA ASP A 379 -4.18 26.65 -11.66
C ASP A 379 -2.91 27.17 -12.33
N ALA A 380 -2.63 26.65 -13.52
CA ALA A 380 -1.47 27.06 -14.29
C ALA A 380 -1.92 27.37 -15.70
N ASP A 381 -2.08 28.67 -15.98
CA ASP A 381 -2.37 29.18 -17.33
C ASP A 381 -1.38 28.61 -18.37
N GLU A 382 -0.12 28.42 -17.96
CA GLU A 382 0.93 27.74 -18.73
C GLU A 382 1.70 26.74 -17.87
N VAL A 383 1.81 25.51 -18.35
CA VAL A 383 2.72 24.47 -17.84
C VAL A 383 3.79 24.22 -18.88
N THR A 384 5.03 24.02 -18.43
CA THR A 384 6.17 23.75 -19.32
C THR A 384 5.88 22.49 -20.12
N ASP A 385 5.98 22.56 -21.45
CA ASP A 385 6.04 21.33 -22.26
C ASP A 385 7.42 20.69 -22.09
N PHE A 386 7.46 19.64 -21.27
CA PHE A 386 8.66 18.84 -21.02
C PHE A 386 8.64 17.51 -21.79
N ILE A 387 7.66 17.30 -22.68
CA ILE A 387 7.59 16.09 -23.50
C ILE A 387 7.99 16.34 -24.96
N SER A 388 7.99 17.57 -25.44
CA SER A 388 8.62 17.90 -26.71
C SER A 388 10.15 17.82 -26.60
N GLY A 389 10.76 16.98 -27.45
CA GLY A 389 12.22 16.89 -27.53
C GLY A 389 12.89 15.98 -26.48
N ILE A 390 12.13 15.04 -25.89
CA ILE A 390 12.69 14.00 -25.01
C ILE A 390 13.88 13.30 -25.67
N LYS A 391 14.99 13.20 -24.94
CA LYS A 391 16.16 12.42 -25.31
C LYS A 391 15.95 10.96 -24.91
N THR A 392 15.97 10.06 -25.88
CA THR A 392 15.81 8.62 -25.65
C THR A 392 17.06 7.93 -25.10
N SER A 393 18.18 8.65 -25.03
CA SER A 393 19.42 8.15 -24.43
C SER A 393 20.14 9.24 -23.63
N SER A 394 20.74 8.84 -22.51
CA SER A 394 21.63 9.64 -21.69
C SER A 394 23.09 9.62 -22.17
N ASP A 395 23.45 8.87 -23.23
CA ASP A 395 24.84 8.66 -23.71
C ASP A 395 25.67 9.94 -23.95
N SER A 396 25.02 11.08 -24.18
CA SER A 396 25.71 12.37 -24.38
C SER A 396 26.13 13.06 -23.09
N LEU A 397 25.66 12.59 -21.94
CA LEU A 397 25.91 13.22 -20.64
C LEU A 397 27.22 12.75 -20.02
N THR A 398 27.76 13.56 -19.11
CA THR A 398 28.77 13.12 -18.15
C THR A 398 28.12 12.67 -16.83
N TRP A 399 28.89 12.01 -15.97
CA TRP A 399 28.43 11.64 -14.63
C TRP A 399 28.04 12.87 -13.79
N SER A 400 28.80 13.97 -13.87
CA SER A 400 28.44 15.18 -13.13
C SER A 400 27.13 15.82 -13.61
N GLU A 401 26.83 15.73 -14.91
CA GLU A 401 25.54 16.17 -15.46
C GLU A 401 24.41 15.24 -15.03
N LEU A 402 24.61 13.92 -15.12
CA LEU A 402 23.63 12.91 -14.72
C LEU A 402 23.21 13.06 -13.24
N LEU A 403 24.16 13.37 -12.36
CA LEU A 403 23.93 13.54 -10.92
C LEU A 403 23.55 14.98 -10.53
N SER A 404 23.49 15.92 -11.47
CA SER A 404 23.28 17.34 -11.18
C SER A 404 21.91 17.66 -10.59
N ASN A 405 20.94 16.74 -10.69
CA ASN A 405 19.62 16.86 -10.09
C ASN A 405 19.61 16.69 -8.55
N GLN A 406 20.75 16.36 -7.94
CA GLN A 406 20.98 16.19 -6.49
C GLN A 406 22.14 17.10 -6.01
N PRO A 407 22.00 18.44 -6.05
CA PRO A 407 23.13 19.36 -5.96
C PRO A 407 23.93 19.28 -4.66
N GLU A 408 23.25 19.16 -3.51
CA GLU A 408 23.91 19.10 -2.21
C GLU A 408 24.66 17.77 -2.00
N ASP A 409 24.08 16.67 -2.46
CA ASP A 409 24.72 15.36 -2.37
C ASP A 409 25.86 15.24 -3.39
N LEU A 410 25.71 15.82 -4.59
CA LEU A 410 26.79 15.89 -5.57
C LEU A 410 27.97 16.73 -5.05
N LYS A 411 27.70 17.82 -4.33
CA LYS A 411 28.75 18.60 -3.65
C LYS A 411 29.49 17.75 -2.61
N LYS A 412 28.77 16.99 -1.77
CA LYS A 412 29.40 16.06 -0.81
C LYS A 412 30.24 15.00 -1.50
N LEU A 413 29.81 14.52 -2.68
CA LEU A 413 30.57 13.54 -3.47
C LEU A 413 31.92 14.11 -3.89
N TYR A 414 31.93 15.35 -4.37
CA TYR A 414 33.15 16.07 -4.75
C TYR A 414 34.09 16.34 -3.59
N GLU A 415 33.55 16.63 -2.42
CA GLU A 415 34.34 16.95 -1.23
C GLU A 415 34.97 15.71 -0.58
N ASN A 416 34.30 14.54 -0.65
CA ASN A 416 34.64 13.40 0.20
C ASN A 416 35.05 12.12 -0.57
N THR A 417 34.76 12.01 -1.86
CA THR A 417 34.88 10.72 -2.58
C THR A 417 35.65 10.83 -3.90
N ILE A 418 35.23 11.73 -4.79
CA ILE A 418 35.80 11.84 -6.13
C ILE A 418 35.60 13.25 -6.66
N SER A 419 36.65 13.90 -7.15
CA SER A 419 36.61 15.21 -7.78
C SER A 419 35.80 15.18 -9.08
N LYS A 420 35.17 16.30 -9.44
CA LYS A 420 34.39 16.42 -10.70
C LYS A 420 35.18 15.96 -11.93
N LYS A 421 36.45 16.38 -12.05
CA LYS A 421 37.32 16.00 -13.18
C LYS A 421 37.56 14.50 -13.24
N ALA A 422 37.77 13.84 -12.10
CA ALA A 422 37.93 12.40 -12.04
C ALA A 422 36.62 11.67 -12.39
N LEU A 423 35.50 12.16 -11.87
CA LEU A 423 34.17 11.61 -12.13
C LEU A 423 33.81 11.66 -13.62
N ASP A 424 34.05 12.79 -14.29
CA ASP A 424 33.74 12.97 -15.71
C ASP A 424 34.70 12.22 -16.67
N LEU A 425 35.77 11.57 -16.16
CA LEU A 425 36.62 10.66 -16.94
C LEU A 425 36.04 9.23 -17.03
N LEU A 426 35.13 8.88 -16.13
CA LEU A 426 34.39 7.62 -16.20
C LEU A 426 33.36 7.72 -17.34
N PRO A 427 33.24 6.71 -18.22
CA PRO A 427 32.07 6.64 -19.09
C PRO A 427 30.80 6.52 -18.24
N ILE A 428 29.68 7.02 -18.75
CA ILE A 428 28.37 6.77 -18.16
C ILE A 428 27.78 5.44 -18.69
N PRO A 429 26.85 4.82 -17.95
CA PRO A 429 26.10 3.65 -18.45
C PRO A 429 25.36 3.94 -19.75
N GLY A 430 24.73 5.11 -19.85
CA GLY A 430 24.06 5.57 -21.06
C GLY A 430 22.73 4.85 -21.36
N GLY A 431 22.28 4.92 -22.61
CA GLY A 431 20.98 4.35 -23.02
C GLY A 431 19.80 5.03 -22.30
N SER A 432 18.72 4.30 -22.08
CA SER A 432 17.51 4.80 -21.40
C SER A 432 17.68 4.98 -19.89
N TYR A 433 18.87 4.87 -19.31
CA TYR A 433 19.07 5.04 -17.86
C TYR A 433 19.54 6.46 -17.57
N SER A 434 18.58 7.34 -17.28
CA SER A 434 18.86 8.76 -16.98
C SER A 434 18.68 9.12 -15.51
N TYR A 435 17.98 8.31 -14.73
CA TYR A 435 17.80 8.55 -13.32
C TYR A 435 18.83 7.78 -12.47
N ALA A 436 19.75 8.52 -11.85
CA ALA A 436 20.77 7.99 -10.95
C ALA A 436 20.57 8.54 -9.54
N ASN A 437 20.29 7.69 -8.55
CA ASN A 437 20.15 8.11 -7.15
C ASN A 437 21.50 8.10 -6.44
N LEU A 438 21.94 9.23 -5.91
CA LEU A 438 23.15 9.36 -5.10
C LEU A 438 22.80 9.27 -3.62
N SER A 439 23.50 8.41 -2.88
CA SER A 439 23.33 8.31 -1.43
C SER A 439 24.66 8.08 -0.72
N PHE A 440 24.71 8.45 0.56
CA PHE A 440 25.92 8.37 1.39
C PHE A 440 25.71 7.44 2.58
N ASN A 441 26.65 6.52 2.77
CA ASN A 441 26.79 5.82 4.03
C ASN A 441 27.74 6.60 4.94
N SER A 442 27.18 7.43 5.81
CA SER A 442 27.93 8.26 6.75
C SER A 442 28.84 7.47 7.70
N LYS A 443 28.57 6.19 7.95
CA LYS A 443 29.40 5.32 8.81
C LYS A 443 30.63 4.77 8.09
N ARG A 444 30.57 4.62 6.77
CA ARG A 444 31.65 4.04 5.96
C ARG A 444 32.34 5.07 5.07
N ASN A 445 31.85 6.30 5.05
CA ASN A 445 32.25 7.35 4.12
C ASN A 445 32.22 6.90 2.65
N LEU A 446 31.21 6.08 2.31
CA LEU A 446 31.03 5.54 0.96
C LEU A 446 29.85 6.25 0.30
N ALA A 447 30.10 6.85 -0.85
CA ALA A 447 29.05 7.31 -1.75
C ALA A 447 28.66 6.16 -2.67
N MET A 448 27.36 5.95 -2.85
CA MET A 448 26.83 4.99 -3.81
C MET A 448 25.87 5.68 -4.76
N VAL A 449 25.95 5.33 -6.03
CA VAL A 449 24.95 5.70 -7.03
C VAL A 449 24.15 4.46 -7.40
N THR A 450 22.83 4.58 -7.43
CA THR A 450 21.94 3.48 -7.78
C THR A 450 21.04 3.78 -8.97
N PHE A 451 20.82 2.76 -9.80
CA PHE A 451 19.81 2.73 -10.85
C PHE A 451 18.77 1.67 -10.49
N SER A 452 17.50 2.04 -10.53
CA SER A 452 16.40 1.10 -10.36
C SER A 452 16.17 0.35 -11.66
N LEU A 453 15.85 -0.94 -11.54
CA LEU A 453 15.57 -1.82 -12.67
C LEU A 453 14.17 -2.42 -12.51
N GLU A 454 13.55 -2.79 -13.62
CA GLU A 454 12.30 -3.53 -13.66
C GLU A 454 12.51 -4.96 -13.16
N ASP A 455 13.53 -5.63 -13.69
CA ASP A 455 13.85 -7.00 -13.32
C ASP A 455 15.37 -7.28 -13.29
N TYR A 456 15.70 -8.54 -12.99
CA TYR A 456 17.08 -8.97 -12.87
C TYR A 456 17.80 -9.07 -14.23
N GLN A 457 17.08 -9.44 -15.29
CA GLN A 457 17.63 -9.64 -16.64
C GLN A 457 18.00 -8.30 -17.29
N GLU A 458 17.18 -7.27 -17.07
CA GLU A 458 17.52 -5.88 -17.39
C GLU A 458 18.82 -5.46 -16.69
N GLY A 459 18.98 -5.85 -15.42
CA GLY A 459 20.20 -5.60 -14.64
C GLY A 459 21.45 -6.29 -15.19
N GLU A 460 21.35 -7.55 -15.60
CA GLU A 460 22.47 -8.26 -16.25
C GLU A 460 22.89 -7.55 -17.54
N THR A 461 21.91 -7.15 -18.36
CA THR A 461 22.13 -6.43 -19.62
C THR A 461 22.77 -5.06 -19.38
N PHE A 462 22.33 -4.33 -18.36
CA PHE A 462 22.96 -3.07 -17.94
C PHE A 462 24.43 -3.30 -17.59
N MET A 463 24.71 -4.28 -16.73
CA MET A 463 26.05 -4.54 -16.22
C MET A 463 27.00 -4.94 -17.36
N GLU A 464 26.59 -5.85 -18.24
CA GLU A 464 27.39 -6.28 -19.39
C GLU A 464 27.76 -5.07 -20.28
N ASN A 465 26.78 -4.23 -20.62
CA ASN A 465 27.01 -3.06 -21.46
C ASN A 465 27.93 -2.04 -20.79
N TYR A 466 27.74 -1.77 -19.49
CA TYR A 466 28.52 -0.76 -18.79
C TYR A 466 29.97 -1.20 -18.53
N THR A 467 30.17 -2.47 -18.14
CA THR A 467 31.52 -3.04 -17.94
C THR A 467 32.32 -3.06 -19.24
N LYS A 468 31.69 -3.38 -20.38
CA LYS A 468 32.31 -3.26 -21.70
C LYS A 468 32.76 -1.82 -22.00
N LYS A 469 31.90 -0.82 -21.75
CA LYS A 469 32.25 0.60 -21.92
C LYS A 469 33.44 1.02 -21.07
N LEU A 470 33.54 0.53 -19.82
CA LEU A 470 34.67 0.79 -18.94
C LEU A 470 35.99 0.24 -19.51
N VAL A 471 35.98 -1.02 -19.98
CA VAL A 471 37.16 -1.65 -20.61
C VAL A 471 37.56 -0.89 -21.89
N GLU A 472 36.61 -0.53 -22.74
CA GLU A 472 36.87 0.24 -23.97
C GLU A 472 37.46 1.63 -23.68
N LYS A 473 37.13 2.24 -22.53
CA LYS A 473 37.75 3.48 -22.05
C LYS A 473 39.09 3.28 -21.32
N GLY A 474 39.60 2.04 -21.30
CA GLY A 474 40.92 1.70 -20.76
C GLY A 474 40.96 1.56 -19.25
N PHE A 475 39.83 1.24 -18.60
CA PHE A 475 39.84 0.79 -17.21
C PHE A 475 40.16 -0.70 -17.15
N ALA A 476 41.04 -1.08 -16.22
CA ALA A 476 41.37 -2.46 -15.94
C ALA A 476 40.38 -3.03 -14.92
N GLN A 477 39.83 -4.22 -15.21
CA GLN A 477 39.06 -4.98 -14.24
C GLN A 477 40.01 -5.60 -13.20
N GLU A 478 39.72 -5.39 -11.92
CA GLU A 478 40.42 -6.03 -10.81
C GLU A 478 39.62 -7.24 -10.32
N GLU A 479 40.29 -8.38 -10.13
CA GLU A 479 39.69 -9.55 -9.49
C GLU A 479 39.53 -9.27 -7.99
N LYS A 480 38.29 -9.30 -7.48
CA LYS A 480 38.02 -9.38 -6.03
C LYS A 480 37.81 -10.84 -5.65
N GLU A 481 38.38 -11.25 -4.51
CA GLU A 481 38.42 -12.66 -4.08
C GLU A 481 37.05 -13.26 -3.71
N GLU A 482 36.00 -12.49 -3.40
CA GLU A 482 34.65 -13.05 -3.15
C GLU A 482 33.53 -12.04 -3.49
N GLY A 483 32.61 -12.40 -4.40
CA GLY A 483 31.38 -11.64 -4.70
C GLY A 483 31.08 -11.42 -6.19
N THR A 484 29.86 -10.95 -6.52
CA THR A 484 29.45 -10.48 -7.87
C THR A 484 29.87 -9.02 -8.14
N ASP A 485 30.73 -8.46 -7.30
CA ASP A 485 31.10 -7.05 -7.34
C ASP A 485 32.31 -6.90 -8.26
N ILE A 486 32.22 -6.05 -9.28
CA ILE A 486 33.27 -5.89 -10.29
C ILE A 486 33.91 -4.52 -10.14
N LEU A 487 35.20 -4.48 -9.79
CA LEU A 487 35.97 -3.24 -9.64
C LEU A 487 36.76 -2.94 -10.91
N PHE A 488 36.65 -1.70 -11.38
CA PHE A 488 37.40 -1.19 -12.53
C PHE A 488 38.25 0.00 -12.10
N THR A 489 39.53 0.03 -12.48
CA THR A 489 40.42 1.13 -12.11
C THR A 489 41.26 1.64 -13.29
N LYS A 490 41.68 2.90 -13.21
CA LYS A 490 42.55 3.53 -14.22
C LYS A 490 43.45 4.58 -13.58
N ASP A 491 44.70 4.61 -14.01
CA ASP A 491 45.63 5.69 -13.65
C ASP A 491 45.44 6.89 -14.58
N VAL A 492 45.34 8.09 -14.01
CA VAL A 492 45.12 9.34 -14.74
C VAL A 492 45.95 10.48 -14.13
N THR A 493 46.22 11.53 -14.91
CA THR A 493 46.84 12.76 -14.40
C THR A 493 45.79 13.87 -14.36
N ILE A 494 45.50 14.41 -13.18
CA ILE A 494 44.54 15.49 -12.97
C ILE A 494 45.28 16.64 -12.28
N ASP A 495 45.27 17.81 -12.90
CA ASP A 495 45.94 19.02 -12.38
C ASP A 495 47.43 18.83 -12.03
N GLY A 496 48.11 17.96 -12.78
CA GLY A 496 49.53 17.65 -12.60
C GLY A 496 49.83 16.56 -11.57
N GLU A 497 48.81 16.01 -10.90
CA GLU A 497 48.94 14.92 -9.94
C GLU A 497 48.54 13.57 -10.55
N ASN A 498 49.31 12.53 -10.28
CA ASN A 498 48.95 11.16 -10.68
C ASN A 498 47.96 10.59 -9.68
N LYS A 499 46.79 10.18 -10.19
CA LYS A 499 45.70 9.65 -9.40
C LYS A 499 45.25 8.31 -9.96
N LYS A 500 44.72 7.47 -9.07
CA LYS A 500 43.99 6.25 -9.44
C LYS A 500 42.51 6.52 -9.25
N ILE A 501 41.74 6.36 -10.32
CA ILE A 501 40.27 6.43 -10.30
C ILE A 501 39.70 5.03 -10.35
N GLY A 502 38.61 4.79 -9.61
CA GLY A 502 37.95 3.49 -9.56
C GLY A 502 36.43 3.58 -9.56
N ILE A 503 35.80 2.55 -10.11
CA ILE A 503 34.37 2.32 -9.99
C ILE A 503 34.10 0.83 -9.72
N GLU A 504 33.32 0.58 -8.67
CA GLU A 504 32.81 -0.75 -8.37
C GLU A 504 31.34 -0.84 -8.78
N VAL A 505 31.00 -1.83 -9.59
CA VAL A 505 29.65 -2.04 -10.13
C VAL A 505 29.08 -3.35 -9.59
N LYS A 506 27.84 -3.31 -9.11
CA LYS A 506 27.13 -4.44 -8.50
C LYS A 506 25.66 -4.49 -8.92
N LEU A 507 25.13 -5.68 -9.18
CA LEU A 507 23.69 -5.93 -9.27
C LEU A 507 23.19 -6.47 -7.93
N ALA A 508 22.36 -5.68 -7.25
CA ALA A 508 21.84 -5.99 -5.93
C ALA A 508 20.32 -6.24 -6.00
N ALA A 509 19.89 -7.46 -5.68
CA ALA A 509 18.47 -7.82 -5.63
C ALA A 509 18.00 -8.24 -4.23
N SER A 510 18.85 -8.88 -3.42
CA SER A 510 18.45 -9.45 -2.12
C SER A 510 18.20 -8.41 -1.01
N TYR A 511 18.74 -7.20 -1.15
CA TYR A 511 18.64 -6.15 -0.15
C TYR A 511 17.54 -5.12 -0.45
N PHE A 512 17.05 -5.08 -1.70
CA PHE A 512 16.12 -4.07 -2.17
C PHE A 512 14.79 -4.73 -2.57
N GLN A 513 13.70 -3.96 -2.51
CA GLN A 513 12.39 -4.45 -2.95
C GLN A 513 12.33 -4.70 -4.47
N SER A 514 13.22 -4.06 -5.23
CA SER A 514 13.44 -4.29 -6.66
C SER A 514 14.95 -4.40 -6.95
N PRO A 515 15.36 -5.10 -8.04
CA PRO A 515 16.76 -5.14 -8.45
C PRO A 515 17.34 -3.75 -8.72
N LYS A 516 18.60 -3.55 -8.34
CA LYS A 516 19.32 -2.28 -8.55
C LYS A 516 20.74 -2.50 -9.05
N ILE A 517 21.22 -1.62 -9.92
CA ILE A 517 22.66 -1.45 -10.11
C ILE A 517 23.17 -0.47 -9.09
N VAL A 518 24.29 -0.81 -8.43
CA VAL A 518 24.98 0.02 -7.46
C VAL A 518 26.39 0.29 -7.96
N CYS A 519 26.76 1.57 -8.01
CA CYS A 519 28.08 2.06 -8.39
C CYS A 519 28.75 2.75 -7.20
N TYR A 520 29.97 2.36 -6.85
CA TYR A 520 30.80 3.08 -5.86
C TYR A 520 32.00 3.71 -6.56
N PHE A 521 32.25 4.98 -6.31
CA PHE A 521 33.38 5.69 -6.90
C PHE A 521 34.55 5.79 -5.92
N THR A 522 35.77 5.78 -6.43
CA THR A 522 36.98 6.02 -5.65
C THR A 522 37.96 6.91 -6.40
N GLU A 523 38.64 7.78 -5.66
CA GLU A 523 39.81 8.54 -6.12
C GLU A 523 40.88 8.49 -5.05
N SER A 524 42.10 8.11 -5.42
CA SER A 524 43.25 8.12 -4.52
C SER A 524 44.49 8.69 -5.20
N ALA A 525 45.30 9.44 -4.45
CA ALA A 525 46.66 9.74 -4.89
C ALA A 525 47.44 8.43 -5.06
N LYS A 526 48.31 8.37 -6.08
CA LYS A 526 49.15 7.20 -6.32
C LYS A 526 50.43 7.24 -5.51
#